data_AF-A0A4V2YE24-F1
#
_entry.id   AF-A0A4V2YE24-F1
#
_cell.length_a   1.000
_cell.length_b   1.000
_cell.length_c   1.000
_cell.angle_alpha   90.00
_cell.angle_beta   90.00
_cell.angle_gamma   90.00
#
_symmetry.space_group_name_H-M   'P 1'
#
loop_
_entity.id
_entity.type
_entity.pdbx_description
1 polymer ?
#
loop_
_entity_poly.entity_id
_entity_poly.type
_entity_poly.pdbx_seq_one_letter_code
_entity_poly.pdbx_strand_id
1 'polypeptide(L)' 'MRLSRRRPQPEDPAPAREPERIPQRWVLILITAFLGGLTVGGLSGWAGAGVATAFGLVGLLHRIMN' A
#
# COMPACT_ATOMS: atom_id res chain seq x y z
N MET A 1 48.85 35.94 -3.24
CA MET A 1 48.35 34.64 -2.76
C MET A 1 47.16 34.86 -1.84
N ARG A 2 45.92 34.59 -2.30
CA ARG A 2 44.70 34.68 -1.47
C ARG A 2 44.35 33.26 -1.00
N LEU A 3 44.34 33.06 0.31
CA LEU A 3 43.95 31.82 0.95
C LEU A 3 42.43 31.63 0.82
N SER A 4 42.02 30.69 -0.03
CA SER A 4 40.63 30.24 -0.16
C SER A 4 40.23 29.49 1.11
N ARG A 5 39.63 30.23 2.05
CA ARG A 5 39.03 29.69 3.27
C ARG A 5 37.80 28.86 2.87
N ARG A 6 37.99 27.55 2.65
CA ARG A 6 36.89 26.58 2.53
C ARG A 6 36.03 26.71 3.78
N ARG A 7 34.82 27.25 3.65
CA ARG A 7 33.83 27.15 4.72
C ARG A 7 33.46 25.67 4.88
N PRO A 8 33.33 25.15 6.09
CA PRO A 8 32.72 23.84 6.30
C PRO A 8 31.31 23.87 5.70
N GLN A 9 31.05 22.98 4.75
CA GLN A 9 29.74 22.83 4.15
C GLN A 9 28.82 22.27 5.24
N PRO A 10 27.67 22.90 5.54
CA PRO A 10 26.67 22.28 6.40
C PRO A 10 26.32 20.92 5.82
N GLU A 11 26.47 19.85 6.60
CA GLU A 11 25.99 18.53 6.19
C GLU A 11 24.47 18.62 6.05
N ASP A 12 23.98 18.62 4.82
CA ASP A 12 22.55 18.58 4.56
C ASP A 12 21.96 17.36 5.28
N PRO A 13 20.92 17.54 6.12
CA PRO A 13 20.29 16.41 6.79
C PRO A 13 19.81 15.44 5.70
N ALA A 14 20.15 14.15 5.87
CA ALA A 14 19.75 13.09 4.96
C ALA A 14 18.26 13.22 4.63
N PRO A 15 17.85 13.09 3.35
CA PRO A 15 16.47 13.29 2.96
C PRO A 15 15.59 12.41 3.85
N ALA A 16 14.71 13.04 4.63
CA ALA A 16 13.71 12.34 5.41
C ALA A 16 12.92 11.50 4.42
N ARG A 17 13.04 10.17 4.51
CA ARG A 17 12.27 9.24 3.68
C ARG A 17 10.79 9.54 3.94
N GLU A 18 10.11 10.17 3.00
CA GLU A 18 8.68 10.36 3.10
C GLU A 18 8.02 8.98 3.23
N PRO A 19 7.10 8.78 4.19
CA PRO A 19 6.42 7.51 4.33
C PRO A 19 5.68 7.20 3.03
N GLU A 20 5.98 6.04 2.46
CA GLU A 20 5.40 5.54 1.23
C GLU A 20 3.87 5.47 1.39
N ARG A 21 3.17 6.46 0.82
CA ARG A 21 1.70 6.51 0.90
C ARG A 21 1.16 5.40 0.02
N ILE A 22 0.50 4.42 0.64
CA ILE A 22 -0.25 3.40 -0.08
C ILE A 22 -1.23 4.11 -1.03
N PRO A 23 -1.20 3.80 -2.34
CA PRO A 23 -2.12 4.40 -3.29
C PRO A 23 -3.56 4.17 -2.83
N GLN A 24 -4.40 5.22 -2.83
CA GLN A 24 -5.80 5.12 -2.39
C GLN A 24 -6.58 3.98 -3.08
N ARG A 25 -6.22 3.65 -4.34
CA ARG A 25 -6.73 2.47 -5.06
C ARG A 25 -6.56 1.16 -4.28
N TRP A 26 -5.39 0.94 -3.69
CA TRP A 26 -5.08 -0.29 -2.96
C TRP A 26 -5.87 -0.39 -1.67
N VAL A 27 -6.11 0.75 -1.01
CA VAL A 27 -6.97 0.80 0.18
C VAL A 27 -8.39 0.34 -0.17
N LEU A 28 -8.96 0.84 -1.28
CA LEU A 28 -10.29 0.44 -1.74
C LEU A 28 -10.36 -1.04 -2.14
N ILE A 29 -9.35 -1.54 -2.85
CA ILE A 29 -9.25 -2.95 -3.25
C ILE A 29 -9.30 -3.86 -2.01
N LEU A 30 -8.49 -3.53 -1.00
CA LEU A 30 -8.37 -4.34 0.22
C LEU A 30 -9.65 -4.30 1.07
N ILE A 31 -10.26 -3.12 1.25
CA ILE A 31 -11.52 -3.00 2.00
C ILE A 31 -12.63 -3.81 1.33
N THR A 32 -12.76 -3.69 0.02
CA THR A 32 -13.81 -4.39 -0.74
C THR A 32 -13.61 -5.90 -0.70
N ALA A 33 -12.37 -6.36 -0.90
CA ALA A 33 -12.03 -7.79 -0.83
C ALA A 33 -12.27 -8.37 0.57
N PHE A 34 -11.92 -7.61 1.62
CA PHE A 34 -12.12 -8.03 3.01
C PHE A 34 -13.61 -8.16 3.35
N LEU A 35 -14.43 -7.14 3.03
CA LEU A 35 -15.87 -7.17 3.23
C LEU A 35 -16.52 -8.32 2.45
N GLY A 36 -16.17 -8.49 1.17
CA GLY A 36 -16.68 -9.58 0.35
C GLY A 36 -16.30 -10.96 0.90
N GLY A 37 -15.03 -11.12 1.31
CA GLY A 37 -14.55 -12.36 1.91
C GLY A 37 -15.22 -12.70 3.23
N LEU A 38 -15.41 -11.73 4.14
CA LEU A 38 -16.14 -11.94 5.39
C LEU A 38 -17.61 -12.29 5.15
N THR A 39 -18.25 -11.62 4.21
CA THR A 39 -19.67 -11.86 3.90
C THR A 39 -19.86 -13.28 3.36
N VAL A 40 -19.06 -13.69 2.38
CA VAL A 40 -19.17 -15.04 1.79
C VAL A 40 -18.71 -16.12 2.77
N GLY A 41 -17.61 -15.90 3.49
CA GLY A 41 -17.12 -16.83 4.50
C GLY A 41 -18.12 -17.02 5.65
N GLY A 42 -18.75 -15.93 6.11
CA GLY A 42 -19.78 -15.97 7.14
C GLY A 42 -21.06 -16.66 6.69
N LEU A 43 -21.56 -16.36 5.49
CA LEU A 43 -22.78 -16.98 4.95
C LEU A 43 -22.60 -18.46 4.61
N SER A 44 -21.41 -18.85 4.12
CA SER A 44 -21.12 -20.25 3.78
C SER A 44 -20.76 -21.11 4.99
N GLY A 45 -20.40 -20.49 6.13
CA GLY A 45 -19.82 -21.20 7.27
C GLY A 45 -18.44 -21.80 7.00
N TRP A 46 -17.86 -21.54 5.83
CA TRP A 46 -16.58 -22.08 5.40
C TRP A 46 -15.57 -20.97 5.14
N ALA A 47 -14.54 -20.92 5.98
CA ALA A 47 -13.48 -19.91 5.87
C ALA A 47 -12.81 -19.92 4.47
N GLY A 48 -12.70 -21.08 3.82
CA GLY A 48 -12.13 -21.19 2.48
C GLY A 48 -12.90 -20.44 1.40
N ALA A 49 -14.22 -20.38 1.47
CA ALA A 49 -15.04 -19.60 0.53
C ALA A 49 -14.78 -18.10 0.67
N GLY A 50 -14.62 -17.63 1.91
CA GLY A 50 -14.29 -16.24 2.20
C GLY A 50 -12.90 -15.86 1.68
N VAL A 51 -11.90 -16.70 1.92
CA VAL A 51 -10.53 -16.48 1.42
C VAL A 51 -10.50 -16.48 -0.11
N ALA A 52 -11.13 -17.46 -0.77
CA ALA A 52 -11.20 -17.53 -2.23
C ALA A 52 -11.87 -16.28 -2.82
N THR A 53 -12.97 -15.82 -2.20
CA THR A 53 -13.68 -14.61 -2.61
C THR A 53 -12.81 -13.36 -2.46
N ALA A 54 -12.12 -13.22 -1.33
CA ALA A 54 -11.22 -12.09 -1.09
C ALA A 54 -10.13 -12.01 -2.16
N PHE A 55 -9.42 -13.11 -2.45
CA PHE A 55 -8.39 -13.13 -3.49
C PHE A 55 -8.96 -12.88 -4.89
N GLY A 56 -10.12 -13.44 -5.20
CA GLY A 56 -10.82 -13.17 -6.46
C GLY A 56 -11.16 -11.69 -6.64
N LEU A 57 -11.67 -11.04 -5.59
CA LEU A 57 -11.98 -9.61 -5.59
C LEU A 57 -10.72 -8.75 -5.70
N VAL A 58 -9.64 -9.09 -4.99
CA VAL A 58 -8.35 -8.38 -5.13
C VAL A 58 -7.88 -8.44 -6.58
N GLY A 59 -7.81 -9.64 -7.18
CA GLY A 59 -7.35 -9.80 -8.55
C GLY A 59 -8.23 -9.09 -9.58
N LEU A 60 -9.56 -9.16 -9.40
CA LEU A 60 -10.52 -8.50 -10.27
C LEU A 60 -10.41 -6.97 -10.21
N LEU A 61 -10.44 -6.41 -9.00
CA LEU A 61 -10.37 -4.96 -8.81
C LEU A 61 -9.00 -4.41 -9.22
N HIS A 62 -7.92 -5.14 -8.92
CA HIS A 62 -6.59 -4.79 -9.41
C HIS A 62 -6.55 -4.73 -10.94
N ARG A 63 -7.16 -5.69 -11.64
CA ARG A 63 -7.23 -5.69 -13.11
C ARG A 63 -8.06 -4.54 -13.68
N ILE A 64 -9.14 -4.13 -13.01
CA ILE A 64 -10.02 -3.05 -13.48
C ILE A 64 -9.40 -1.68 -13.22
N MET A 65 -8.71 -1.53 -12.09
CA MET A 65 -8.17 -0.24 -11.61
C MET A 65 -6.70 0.01 -12.00
N ASN A 66 -6.11 -0.87 -12.81
CA ASN A 66 -4.76 -0.75 -13.37
C ASN A 66 -4.81 -0.50 -14.86
#